data_AF-A0A2G2FTJ0-F1
#
_entry.id   AF-A0A2G2FTJ0-F1
#
_cell.length_a   1.000
_cell.length_b   1.000
_cell.length_c   1.000
_cell.angle_alpha   90.00
_cell.angle_beta   90.00
_cell.angle_gamma   90.00
#
_symmetry.space_group_name_H-M   'P 1'
#
loop_
_entity.id
_entity.type
_entity.pdbx_description
1 polymer ?
#
loop_
_entity_poly.entity_id
_entity_poly.type
_entity_poly.pdbx_seq_one_letter_code
_entity_poly.pdbx_strand_id
1 'polypeptide(L)' 'DAFEAHPVANPEFVFLNLWNAQEISRKVRQHPGFPGFAKRNGLLDYWQTYGWPDKCRPIAGDDPDAFVCD' A
#
# COMPACT_ATOMS: atom_id res chain seq x y z
N ASP A 1 -2.22 6.96 -14.43
CA ASP A 1 -2.40 5.76 -13.57
C ASP A 1 -3.06 6.24 -12.26
N ALA A 2 -3.85 5.40 -11.58
CA ALA A 2 -4.64 5.78 -10.40
C ALA A 2 -3.79 6.31 -9.23
N PHE A 3 -2.49 5.99 -9.23
CA PHE A 3 -1.50 6.49 -8.27
C PHE A 3 -0.52 7.51 -8.88
N GLU A 4 -0.76 8.00 -10.09
CA GLU A 4 0.00 9.12 -10.66
C GLU A 4 -0.41 10.43 -10.02
N ALA A 5 0.57 11.32 -9.85
CA ALA A 5 0.45 12.53 -9.05
C ALA A 5 -0.59 13.53 -9.61
N HIS A 6 -1.83 13.39 -9.19
CA HIS A 6 -2.69 14.54 -9.01
C HIS A 6 -2.40 15.12 -7.63
N PRO A 7 -2.12 16.43 -7.48
CA PRO A 7 -1.86 17.03 -6.18
C PRO A 7 -3.07 16.80 -5.28
N VAL A 8 -2.91 15.87 -4.34
CA VAL A 8 -3.84 15.69 -3.22
C VAL A 8 -3.61 16.85 -2.27
N ALA A 9 -4.69 17.55 -1.93
CA ALA A 9 -4.63 18.76 -1.09
C ALA A 9 -3.99 18.50 0.30
N ASN A 10 -3.93 17.23 0.74
CA ASN A 10 -3.30 16.84 1.99
C ASN A 10 -2.72 15.41 1.89
N PRO A 11 -1.44 15.25 1.48
CA PRO A 11 -0.82 13.94 1.27
C PRO A 11 -0.66 13.13 2.57
N GLU A 12 -0.42 13.80 3.70
CA GLU A 12 -0.32 13.11 5.01
C GLU A 12 -1.67 12.52 5.43
N PHE A 13 -2.76 13.28 5.24
CA PHE A 13 -4.10 12.77 5.51
C PHE A 13 -4.44 11.57 4.63
N VAL A 14 -4.13 11.63 3.34
CA VAL A 14 -4.38 10.51 2.42
C VAL A 14 -3.58 9.28 2.84
N PHE A 15 -2.32 9.48 3.23
CA PHE A 15 -1.45 8.40 3.70
C PHE A 15 -1.98 7.75 4.99
N LEU A 16 -2.40 8.54 5.98
CA LEU A 16 -3.00 8.02 7.21
C LEU A 16 -4.34 7.30 6.93
N ASN A 17 -5.12 7.77 5.95
CA ASN A 17 -6.40 7.16 5.59
C ASN A 17 -6.27 5.82 4.86
N LEU A 18 -5.09 5.50 4.29
CA LEU A 18 -4.86 4.20 3.65
C LEU A 18 -5.09 3.04 4.60
N TRP A 19 -4.93 3.23 5.91
CA TRP A 19 -5.02 2.16 6.91
C TRP A 19 -6.34 2.13 7.66
N ASN A 20 -7.29 2.99 7.32
CA ASN A 20 -8.62 2.98 7.93
C ASN A 20 -9.41 1.72 7.54
N ALA A 21 -10.41 1.38 8.38
CA ALA A 21 -11.32 0.26 8.18
C ALA A 21 -12.43 0.53 7.13
N GLN A 22 -12.52 1.76 6.62
CA GLN A 22 -13.53 2.15 5.64
C GLN A 22 -13.35 1.38 4.32
N GLU A 23 -14.45 1.07 3.64
CA GLU A 23 -14.43 0.33 2.37
C GLU A 23 -13.58 1.03 1.30
N ILE A 24 -13.57 2.37 1.31
CA ILE A 24 -12.75 3.14 0.36
C ILE A 24 -11.24 2.88 0.56
N SER A 25 -10.76 2.88 1.80
CA SER A 25 -9.37 2.56 2.15
C SER A 25 -9.01 1.14 1.73
N ARG A 26 -9.95 0.21 1.94
CA ARG A 26 -9.84 -1.18 1.50
C ARG A 26 -9.64 -1.30 -0.01
N LYS A 27 -10.52 -0.65 -0.78
CA LYS A 27 -10.47 -0.64 -2.25
C LYS A 27 -9.16 -0.06 -2.79
N VAL A 28 -8.59 0.94 -2.12
CA VAL A 28 -7.28 1.50 -2.52
C VAL A 28 -6.17 0.47 -2.34
N ARG A 29 -6.11 -0.22 -1.19
CA ARG A 29 -5.09 -1.27 -0.94
C ARG A 29 -5.24 -2.48 -1.86
N GLN A 30 -6.45 -2.80 -2.29
CA GLN A 30 -6.76 -3.89 -3.22
C GLN A 30 -6.56 -3.52 -4.70
N HIS A 31 -6.27 -2.27 -5.02
CA HIS A 31 -6.10 -1.84 -6.40
C HIS A 31 -4.85 -2.49 -7.02
N PRO A 32 -4.89 -2.98 -8.28
CA PRO A 32 -3.73 -3.64 -8.91
C PRO A 32 -2.44 -2.79 -8.97
N GLY A 33 -2.58 -1.46 -8.96
CA GLY A 33 -1.45 -0.52 -8.93
C GLY A 33 -0.84 -0.28 -7.54
N PHE A 34 -1.50 -0.71 -6.45
CA PHE A 34 -1.05 -0.46 -5.09
C PHE A 34 0.32 -1.07 -4.76
N PRO A 35 0.67 -2.30 -5.21
CA PRO A 35 2.02 -2.83 -5.04
C PRO A 35 3.11 -1.94 -5.65
N GLY A 36 2.88 -1.44 -6.86
CA GLY A 36 3.79 -0.50 -7.51
C GLY A 36 3.92 0.81 -6.75
N PHE A 37 2.81 1.35 -6.25
CA PHE A 37 2.80 2.54 -5.39
C PHE A 37 3.60 2.31 -4.10
N ALA A 38 3.36 1.21 -3.39
CA ALA A 38 4.03 0.90 -2.12
C ALA A 38 5.54 0.75 -2.30
N LYS A 39 5.97 0.09 -3.37
CA LYS A 39 7.38 -0.05 -3.72
C LYS A 39 8.03 1.29 -4.05
N ARG A 40 7.41 2.11 -4.92
CA ARG A 40 7.96 3.41 -5.32
C ARG A 40 8.08 4.43 -4.18
N ASN A 41 7.22 4.31 -3.16
CA ASN A 41 7.20 5.22 -2.01
C ASN A 41 7.91 4.65 -0.76
N GLY A 42 8.67 3.55 -0.90
CA GLY A 42 9.50 2.99 0.19
C GLY A 42 8.73 2.23 1.27
N LEU A 43 7.43 1.98 1.08
CA LEU A 43 6.63 1.26 2.08
C LEU A 43 6.98 -0.21 2.14
N LEU A 44 7.19 -0.84 0.99
CA LEU A 44 7.54 -2.26 0.92
C LEU A 44 8.86 -2.56 1.66
N ASP A 45 9.88 -1.74 1.41
CA ASP A 45 11.19 -1.83 2.08
C ASP A 45 11.07 -1.66 3.61
N TYR A 46 10.27 -0.68 4.03
CA TYR A 46 9.96 -0.48 5.45
C TYR A 46 9.27 -1.70 6.06
N TRP A 47 8.27 -2.29 5.40
CA TRP A 47 7.56 -3.46 5.92
C TRP A 47 8.42 -4.71 6.00
N GLN A 48 9.27 -4.94 5.00
CA GLN A 48 10.21 -6.06 4.99
C GLN A 48 11.25 -5.93 6.13
N THR A 49 11.64 -4.71 6.48
CA THR A 49 12.63 -4.44 7.54
C THR A 49 12.02 -4.43 8.95
N TYR A 50 10.87 -3.77 9.12
CA TYR A 50 10.30 -3.45 10.43
C TYR A 50 9.00 -4.19 10.76
N GLY A 51 8.45 -4.93 9.80
CA GLY A 51 7.21 -5.69 9.94
C GLY A 51 6.06 -5.10 9.13
N TRP A 52 5.13 -5.99 8.78
CA TRP A 52 3.98 -5.69 7.94
C TRP A 52 2.85 -5.02 8.73
N PRO A 53 2.05 -4.14 8.10
CA PRO A 53 0.81 -3.67 8.69
C PRO A 53 -0.19 -4.83 8.78
N ASP A 54 -1.14 -4.76 9.71
CA ASP A 54 -2.17 -5.77 9.96
C ASP A 54 -3.02 -6.12 8.73
N LYS A 55 -3.11 -5.19 7.77
CA LYS A 55 -3.91 -5.30 6.54
C LYS A 55 -3.13 -5.79 5.33
N CYS A 56 -1.84 -6.07 5.46
CA CYS A 56 -1.04 -6.59 4.35
C CYS A 56 -0.18 -7.75 4.80
N ARG A 57 0.13 -8.66 3.88
CA ARG A 57 1.00 -9.81 4.17
C ARG A 57 1.77 -10.23 2.92
N PRO A 58 2.98 -10.79 3.10
CA PRO A 58 3.73 -11.35 1.99
C PRO A 58 2.98 -12.56 1.39
N ILE A 59 3.17 -12.77 0.09
CA ILE A 59 2.77 -14.00 -0.60
C ILE A 59 3.99 -14.92 -0.61
N ALA A 60 3.82 -16.17 -0.23
CA ALA A 60 4.89 -17.16 -0.37
C ALA A 60 5.13 -17.46 -1.87
N GLY A 61 6.39 -17.42 -2.30
CA GLY A 61 6.77 -17.69 -3.69
C GLY A 61 8.18 -17.20 -4.01
N ASP A 62 8.51 -17.18 -5.30
CA ASP A 62 9.83 -16.77 -5.81
C ASP A 62 10.02 -15.24 -5.87
N ASP A 63 8.92 -14.47 -5.77
CA ASP A 63 8.96 -13.00 -5.77
C ASP A 63 8.95 -12.48 -4.32
N PRO A 64 10.08 -11.98 -3.79
CA PRO A 64 10.17 -11.45 -2.43
C PRO A 64 9.36 -10.16 -2.23
N ASP A 65 8.97 -9.49 -3.33
CA ASP A 65 8.20 -8.26 -3.31
C ASP A 65 6.69 -8.51 -3.44
N ALA A 66 6.27 -9.76 -3.64
CA ALA A 66 4.86 -10.11 -3.79
C ALA A 66 4.11 -10.03 -2.45
N PHE A 67 3.06 -9.23 -2.41
CA PHE A 67 2.19 -9.10 -1.24
C PHE A 67 0.72 -8.89 -1.63
N VAL A 68 -0.17 -9.19 -0.69
CA VAL A 68 -1.59 -8.86 -0.79
C VAL A 68 -2.00 -7.99 0.40
N CYS A 69 -3.03 -7.18 0.19
CA CYS A 69 -3.66 -6.41 1.25
C CYS A 69 -5.18 -6.61 1.27
N ASP A 70 -5.73 -6.49 2.47
CA ASP A 70 -7.16 -6.57 2.76
C ASP A 70 -7.90 -5.31 2.33
#